data_AF-A0A975ASN5-F1
#
_entry.id   AF-A0A975ASN5-F1
#
_cell.length_a   1.000
_cell.length_b   1.000
_cell.length_c   1.000
_cell.angle_alpha   90.00
_cell.angle_beta   90.00
_cell.angle_gamma   90.00
#
_symmetry.space_group_name_H-M   'P 1'
#
loop_
_entity.id
_entity.type
_entity.pdbx_description
1 polymer ?
#
loop_
_entity_poly.entity_id
_entity_poly.type
_entity_poly.pdbx_seq_one_letter_code
_entity_poly.pdbx_strand_id
1 'polypeptide(L)'
;MKIASIARVALALALTTTLAACGKGDEPAADVAAPRIEAPANGRTAEAAAPAVDDGPLRVAELDAYARGMQQEIALLKAAGDKVAQARSRADKDAEATAMMEMATLDTEVEGARASGLTPARYLFVKNAVDTVLGKAEMQKALKAMGAQAQASDLPPEQRQQVEDGRAEMDASLGDPWQGMAADLAGAFKTRQDELAQLRAQAIAARFNAAR
;
A
#
# COMPACT_ATOMS: atom_id res chain seq x y z
N MET A 1 -49.09 17.62 29.21
CA MET A 1 -49.43 18.08 27.83
C MET A 1 -49.22 16.92 26.86
N LYS A 2 -50.05 16.87 25.82
CA LYS A 2 -50.33 15.71 24.95
C LYS A 2 -49.26 15.47 23.86
N ILE A 3 -49.28 14.21 23.42
CA ILE A 3 -48.56 13.49 22.35
C ILE A 3 -48.68 14.16 20.96
N ALA A 4 -47.64 14.03 20.11
CA ALA A 4 -47.64 13.86 18.63
C ALA A 4 -46.33 14.45 18.04
N SER A 5 -45.69 13.98 16.96
CA SER A 5 -45.86 12.84 16.05
C SER A 5 -44.61 12.74 15.15
N ILE A 6 -44.15 11.51 14.95
CA ILE A 6 -43.68 10.85 13.71
C ILE A 6 -43.47 11.73 12.45
N ALA A 7 -42.28 11.63 11.83
CA ALA A 7 -42.13 11.64 10.38
C ALA A 7 -40.83 10.94 9.93
N ARG A 8 -40.99 9.74 9.34
CA ARG A 8 -39.99 9.06 8.50
C ARG A 8 -40.02 9.70 7.11
N VAL A 9 -38.87 10.00 6.52
CA VAL A 9 -38.76 10.30 5.10
C VAL A 9 -37.67 9.42 4.51
N ALA A 10 -38.11 8.44 3.72
CA ALA A 10 -37.30 7.72 2.77
C ALA A 10 -37.40 8.44 1.42
N LEU A 11 -36.27 8.66 0.74
CA LEU A 11 -36.28 9.04 -0.67
C LEU A 11 -35.20 8.24 -1.40
N ALA A 12 -35.66 7.24 -2.15
CA ALA A 12 -34.90 6.54 -3.16
C ALA A 12 -34.95 7.36 -4.45
N LEU A 13 -33.81 7.53 -5.13
CA LEU A 13 -33.79 7.99 -6.52
C LEU A 13 -32.94 7.04 -7.35
N ALA A 14 -33.63 6.34 -8.25
CA ALA A 14 -33.07 5.44 -9.24
C ALA A 14 -32.51 6.24 -10.42
N LEU A 15 -31.24 6.00 -10.79
CA LEU A 15 -30.66 6.49 -12.04
C LEU A 15 -30.83 5.41 -13.12
N THR A 16 -31.72 5.67 -14.07
CA THR A 16 -31.90 4.90 -15.30
C THR A 16 -30.86 5.29 -16.35
N THR A 17 -29.99 4.35 -16.72
CA THR A 17 -29.07 4.46 -17.86
C THR A 17 -29.75 4.03 -19.15
N THR A 18 -30.00 4.96 -20.07
CA THR A 18 -30.38 4.67 -21.46
C THR A 18 -29.18 4.85 -22.37
N LEU A 19 -28.53 3.76 -22.79
CA LEU A 19 -27.65 3.77 -23.96
C LEU A 19 -28.44 3.30 -25.18
N ALA A 20 -28.79 4.26 -26.04
CA ALA A 20 -29.26 4.03 -27.39
C ALA A 20 -28.08 4.25 -28.36
N ALA A 21 -27.65 3.19 -29.04
CA ALA A 21 -26.83 3.30 -30.25
C ALA A 21 -26.93 2.00 -31.09
N CYS A 22 -28.09 1.78 -31.70
CA CYS A 22 -28.20 0.94 -32.89
C CYS A 22 -28.10 1.86 -34.11
N GLY A 23 -27.02 1.77 -34.87
CA GLY A 23 -26.84 2.50 -36.12
C GLY A 23 -26.11 1.62 -37.12
N LYS A 24 -26.88 0.81 -37.85
CA LYS A 24 -26.45 0.00 -38.99
C LYS A 24 -26.79 0.79 -40.24
N GLY A 25 -25.77 1.24 -40.98
CA GLY A 25 -25.91 1.92 -42.27
C GLY A 25 -24.94 1.30 -43.26
N ASP A 26 -25.49 0.51 -44.18
CA ASP A 26 -24.85 0.07 -45.43
C ASP A 26 -25.01 1.20 -46.45
N GLU A 27 -23.92 1.68 -47.04
CA GLU A 27 -23.92 2.36 -48.35
C GLU A 27 -22.70 1.91 -49.18
N PRO A 28 -22.86 1.83 -50.52
CA PRO A 28 -21.92 1.17 -51.42
C PRO A 28 -20.71 2.04 -51.76
N ALA A 29 -19.56 1.38 -51.89
CA ALA A 29 -18.27 1.96 -52.21
C ALA A 29 -18.26 2.63 -53.60
N ALA A 30 -17.98 3.93 -53.62
CA ALA A 30 -17.51 4.64 -54.79
C ALA A 30 -15.99 4.42 -54.93
N ASP A 31 -15.59 3.91 -56.08
CA ASP A 31 -14.22 3.63 -56.48
C ASP A 31 -13.46 4.96 -56.68
N VAL A 32 -12.57 5.28 -55.74
CA VAL A 32 -11.64 6.42 -55.86
C VAL A 32 -10.23 5.88 -55.66
N ALA A 33 -9.48 5.83 -56.75
CA ALA A 33 -8.08 5.45 -56.75
C ALA A 33 -7.27 6.39 -55.83
N ALA A 34 -6.81 5.85 -54.70
CA ALA A 34 -5.95 6.56 -53.76
C ALA A 34 -4.48 6.57 -54.27
N PRO A 35 -3.75 7.69 -54.14
CA PRO A 35 -2.33 7.73 -54.43
C PRO A 35 -1.56 6.84 -53.45
N ARG A 36 -0.66 6.02 -53.99
CA ARG A 36 0.22 5.12 -53.23
C ARG A 36 1.21 5.94 -52.40
N ILE A 37 0.91 6.16 -51.13
CA ILE A 37 1.88 6.67 -50.16
C ILE A 37 2.78 5.50 -49.77
N GLU A 38 4.05 5.55 -50.18
CA GLU A 38 5.08 4.67 -49.64
C GLU A 38 5.22 4.98 -48.14
N ALA A 39 4.82 4.01 -47.31
CA ALA A 39 5.02 4.08 -45.87
C ALA A 39 6.54 4.13 -45.59
N PRO A 40 7.01 5.04 -44.71
CA PRO A 40 8.38 4.96 -44.23
C PRO A 40 8.57 3.60 -43.59
N ALA A 41 9.67 2.93 -43.94
CA ALA A 41 10.07 1.68 -43.32
C ALA A 41 10.14 1.91 -41.80
N ASN A 42 9.14 1.41 -41.08
CA ASN A 42 9.18 1.27 -39.64
C ASN A 42 10.33 0.31 -39.34
N GLY A 43 11.53 0.86 -39.19
CA GLY A 43 12.59 0.23 -38.44
C GLY A 43 12.01 -0.05 -37.06
N ARG A 44 11.57 -1.29 -36.85
CA ARG A 44 11.35 -1.83 -35.51
C ARG A 44 12.67 -1.67 -34.78
N THR A 45 12.81 -0.56 -34.06
CA THR A 45 13.64 -0.54 -32.86
C THR A 45 13.23 -1.78 -32.08
N ALA A 46 14.19 -2.68 -31.86
CA ALA A 46 13.99 -3.85 -31.04
C ALA A 46 13.34 -3.39 -29.73
N GLU A 47 12.09 -3.78 -29.53
CA GLU A 47 11.38 -3.60 -28.28
C GLU A 47 12.25 -4.26 -27.21
N ALA A 48 12.90 -3.44 -26.38
CA ALA A 48 13.77 -3.92 -25.34
C ALA A 48 12.96 -4.89 -24.50
N ALA A 49 13.35 -6.17 -24.51
CA ALA A 49 12.65 -7.19 -23.75
C ALA A 49 12.50 -6.70 -22.30
N ALA A 50 11.26 -6.70 -21.81
CA ALA A 50 10.99 -6.36 -20.42
C ALA A 50 11.94 -7.19 -19.53
N PRO A 51 12.60 -6.57 -18.54
CA PRO A 51 13.52 -7.31 -17.68
C PRO A 51 12.77 -8.48 -17.04
N ALA A 52 13.39 -9.66 -17.07
CA ALA A 52 12.83 -10.85 -16.46
C ALA A 52 12.47 -10.58 -14.99
N VAL A 53 11.24 -10.94 -14.60
CA VAL A 53 10.80 -10.82 -13.21
C VAL A 53 11.46 -11.93 -12.41
N ASP A 54 12.24 -11.56 -11.39
CA ASP A 54 12.83 -12.50 -10.45
C ASP A 54 11.75 -12.92 -9.43
N ASP A 55 11.12 -14.07 -9.69
CA ASP A 55 10.09 -14.66 -8.83
C ASP A 55 10.69 -15.56 -7.72
N GLY A 56 11.99 -15.47 -7.47
CA GLY A 56 12.66 -16.27 -6.44
C GLY A 56 12.22 -15.95 -5.01
N PRO A 57 12.55 -16.80 -4.02
CA PRO A 57 12.29 -16.50 -2.61
C PRO A 57 13.01 -15.22 -2.16
N LEU A 58 12.56 -14.65 -1.03
CA LEU A 58 13.22 -13.50 -0.40
C LEU A 58 14.65 -13.87 0.03
N ARG A 59 15.61 -12.96 -0.16
CA ARG A 59 17.04 -13.15 0.11
C ARG A 59 17.52 -12.15 1.18
N VAL A 60 18.55 -12.53 1.93
CA VAL A 60 19.14 -11.67 2.98
C VAL A 60 19.55 -10.29 2.45
N ALA A 61 20.20 -10.23 1.29
CA ALA A 61 20.64 -8.97 0.68
C ALA A 61 19.49 -8.02 0.31
N GLU A 62 18.26 -8.54 0.19
CA GLU A 62 17.08 -7.74 -0.13
C GLU A 62 16.55 -6.98 1.08
N LEU A 63 16.97 -7.34 2.30
CA LEU A 63 16.68 -6.53 3.49
C LEU A 63 17.43 -5.19 3.44
N ASP A 64 18.67 -5.18 2.94
CA ASP A 64 19.42 -3.94 2.70
C ASP A 64 18.81 -3.13 1.56
N ALA A 65 18.36 -3.80 0.50
CA ALA A 65 17.66 -3.15 -0.60
C ALA A 65 16.35 -2.50 -0.13
N TYR A 66 15.55 -3.21 0.65
CA TYR A 66 14.36 -2.68 1.31
C TYR A 66 14.69 -1.44 2.14
N ALA A 67 15.71 -1.50 3.00
CA ALA A 67 16.07 -0.38 3.86
C ALA A 67 16.42 0.89 3.04
N ARG A 68 17.22 0.76 1.97
CA ARG A 68 17.52 1.87 1.06
C ARG A 68 16.28 2.42 0.36
N GLY A 69 15.43 1.53 -0.15
CA GLY A 69 14.18 1.94 -0.81
C GLY A 69 13.23 2.68 0.13
N MET A 70 13.03 2.15 1.33
CA MET A 70 12.19 2.79 2.36
C MET A 70 12.72 4.14 2.81
N GLN A 71 14.04 4.32 2.94
CA GLN A 71 14.63 5.62 3.23
C GLN A 71 14.29 6.66 2.15
N GLN A 72 14.35 6.25 0.87
CA GLN A 72 13.96 7.12 -0.24
C GLN A 72 12.46 7.44 -0.20
N GLU A 73 11.60 6.45 0.03
CA GLU A 73 10.16 6.67 0.18
C GLU A 73 9.85 7.67 1.30
N ILE A 74 10.47 7.50 2.47
CA ILE A 74 10.28 8.38 3.63
C ILE A 74 10.69 9.82 3.28
N ALA A 75 11.79 10.01 2.55
CA ALA A 75 12.24 11.33 2.11
C ALA A 75 11.20 12.01 1.20
N LEU A 76 10.66 11.27 0.22
CA LEU A 76 9.64 11.78 -0.70
C LEU A 76 8.32 12.09 0.03
N LEU A 77 7.88 11.21 0.92
CA LEU A 77 6.66 11.41 1.71
C LEU A 77 6.77 12.62 2.63
N LYS A 78 7.94 12.85 3.24
CA LYS A 78 8.19 14.05 4.05
C LYS A 78 8.15 15.31 3.20
N ALA A 79 8.80 15.31 2.04
CA ALA A 79 8.79 16.46 1.14
C ALA A 79 7.37 16.80 0.64
N ALA A 80 6.57 15.79 0.32
CA ALA A 80 5.17 15.99 -0.05
C ALA A 80 4.34 16.50 1.15
N GLY A 81 4.56 15.99 2.36
CA GLY A 81 3.96 16.51 3.58
C GLY A 81 4.30 17.98 3.86
N ASP A 82 5.54 18.40 3.61
CA ASP A 82 5.95 19.80 3.73
C ASP A 82 5.22 20.70 2.72
N LYS A 83 4.98 20.21 1.49
CA LYS A 83 4.15 20.92 0.50
C LYS A 83 2.70 21.07 0.98
N VAL A 84 2.11 20.03 1.57
CA VAL A 84 0.76 20.10 2.17
C VAL A 84 0.73 21.15 3.29
N ALA A 85 1.69 21.11 4.22
CA ALA A 85 1.77 22.08 5.32
C ALA A 85 1.92 23.51 4.80
N GLN A 86 2.75 23.73 3.78
CA GLN A 86 2.92 25.03 3.15
C GLN A 86 1.63 25.51 2.47
N ALA A 87 0.94 24.64 1.73
CA ALA A 87 -0.33 24.99 1.09
C ALA A 87 -1.39 25.40 2.11
N ARG A 88 -1.52 24.64 3.21
CA ARG A 88 -2.41 24.97 4.35
C ARG A 88 -2.07 26.32 4.97
N SER A 89 -0.79 26.61 5.18
CA SER A 89 -0.34 27.89 5.75
C SER A 89 -0.74 29.11 4.89
N ARG A 90 -0.92 28.90 3.58
CA ARG A 90 -1.35 29.91 2.61
C ARG A 90 -2.84 29.89 2.31
N ALA A 91 -3.61 29.00 2.96
CA ALA A 91 -5.01 28.71 2.65
C ALA A 91 -5.26 28.33 1.16
N ASP A 92 -4.27 27.74 0.51
CA ASP A 92 -4.32 27.34 -0.91
C ASP A 92 -4.83 25.91 -1.03
N LYS A 93 -6.11 25.75 -1.36
CA LYS A 93 -6.79 24.44 -1.42
C LYS A 93 -6.43 23.61 -2.63
N ASP A 94 -6.09 24.25 -3.74
CA ASP A 94 -5.68 23.53 -4.95
C ASP A 94 -4.27 22.96 -4.75
N ALA A 95 -3.35 23.75 -4.21
CA ALA A 95 -2.00 23.25 -3.87
C ALA A 95 -2.04 22.18 -2.77
N GLU A 96 -2.95 22.30 -1.80
CA GLU A 96 -3.15 21.28 -0.77
C GLU A 96 -3.59 19.95 -1.40
N ALA A 97 -4.60 19.99 -2.29
CA ALA A 97 -5.08 18.80 -2.99
C ALA A 97 -4.01 18.17 -3.90
N THR A 98 -3.27 18.95 -4.66
CA THR A 98 -2.16 18.46 -5.49
C THR A 98 -1.08 17.77 -4.66
N ALA A 99 -0.66 18.38 -3.55
CA ALA A 99 0.36 17.81 -2.68
C ALA A 99 -0.12 16.51 -2.00
N MET A 100 -1.41 16.40 -1.64
CA MET A 100 -1.97 15.14 -1.14
C MET A 100 -1.97 14.03 -2.20
N MET A 101 -2.26 14.35 -3.46
CA MET A 101 -2.20 13.36 -4.55
C MET A 101 -0.77 12.82 -4.76
N GLU A 102 0.25 13.67 -4.65
CA GLU A 102 1.66 13.26 -4.74
C GLU A 102 2.02 12.19 -3.69
N MET A 103 1.38 12.21 -2.52
CA MET A 103 1.62 11.22 -1.46
C MET A 103 0.98 9.86 -1.73
N ALA A 104 -0.02 9.83 -2.60
CA ALA A 104 -0.76 8.63 -2.96
C ALA A 104 -0.30 8.01 -4.27
N THR A 105 0.70 8.58 -4.96
CA THR A 105 1.16 8.06 -6.25
C THR A 105 2.08 6.86 -6.11
N LEU A 106 2.05 6.01 -7.14
CA LEU A 106 2.98 4.90 -7.32
C LEU A 106 4.44 5.39 -7.53
N ASP A 107 4.65 6.67 -7.85
CA ASP A 107 5.98 7.23 -8.10
C ASP A 107 6.89 7.12 -6.87
N THR A 108 6.31 7.22 -5.66
CA THR A 108 7.06 7.01 -4.42
C THR A 108 7.67 5.61 -4.38
N GLU A 109 6.93 4.59 -4.79
CA GLU A 109 7.41 3.21 -4.81
C GLU A 109 8.39 2.96 -5.96
N VAL A 110 8.20 3.61 -7.11
CA VAL A 110 9.14 3.56 -8.23
C VAL A 110 10.51 4.12 -7.83
N GLU A 111 10.53 5.25 -7.14
CA GLU A 111 11.78 5.84 -6.63
C GLU A 111 12.40 5.00 -5.50
N GLY A 112 11.57 4.39 -4.64
CA GLY A 112 12.02 3.40 -3.67
C GLY A 112 12.69 2.20 -4.35
N ALA A 113 12.09 1.66 -5.41
CA ALA A 113 12.68 0.59 -6.20
C ALA A 113 14.02 1.01 -6.82
N ARG A 114 14.09 2.20 -7.43
CA ARG A 114 15.33 2.75 -8.00
C ARG A 114 16.44 2.86 -6.95
N ALA A 115 16.14 3.38 -5.76
CA ALA A 115 17.11 3.52 -4.66
C ALA A 115 17.53 2.17 -4.06
N SER A 116 16.64 1.18 -4.07
CA SER A 116 16.94 -0.18 -3.63
C SER A 116 17.89 -0.92 -4.58
N GLY A 117 17.91 -0.51 -5.86
CA GLY A 117 18.60 -1.22 -6.96
C GLY A 117 17.81 -2.42 -7.50
N LEU A 118 16.52 -2.52 -7.18
CA LEU A 118 15.63 -3.58 -7.63
C LEU A 118 14.70 -3.07 -8.75
N THR A 119 14.12 -3.99 -9.50
CA THR A 119 12.99 -3.66 -10.37
C THR A 119 11.77 -3.28 -9.53
N PRO A 120 10.83 -2.46 -10.05
CA PRO A 120 9.61 -2.11 -9.31
C PRO A 120 8.82 -3.33 -8.80
N ALA A 121 8.66 -4.35 -9.65
CA ALA A 121 7.97 -5.59 -9.28
C ALA A 121 8.68 -6.33 -8.14
N ARG A 122 10.01 -6.45 -8.19
CA ARG A 122 10.78 -7.13 -7.15
C ARG A 122 10.78 -6.34 -5.84
N TYR A 123 10.91 -5.02 -5.91
CA TYR A 123 10.85 -4.15 -4.74
C TYR A 123 9.49 -4.26 -4.03
N LEU A 124 8.39 -4.24 -4.77
CA LEU A 124 7.05 -4.40 -4.21
C LEU A 124 6.88 -5.78 -3.54
N PHE A 125 7.37 -6.85 -4.17
CA PHE A 125 7.41 -8.18 -3.55
C PHE A 125 8.19 -8.16 -2.23
N VAL A 126 9.42 -7.63 -2.22
CA VAL A 126 10.29 -7.54 -1.04
C VAL A 126 9.61 -6.74 0.07
N LYS A 127 9.05 -5.58 -0.26
CA LYS A 127 8.33 -4.70 0.68
C LYS A 127 7.15 -5.41 1.32
N ASN A 128 6.29 -6.03 0.53
CA ASN A 128 5.14 -6.77 1.03
C ASN A 128 5.54 -7.95 1.93
N ALA A 129 6.60 -8.68 1.55
CA ALA A 129 7.11 -9.79 2.34
C ALA A 129 7.67 -9.30 3.69
N VAL A 130 8.51 -8.26 3.68
CA VAL A 130 9.07 -7.65 4.90
C VAL A 130 7.95 -7.10 5.80
N ASP A 131 7.01 -6.34 5.24
CA ASP A 131 5.93 -5.72 6.00
C ASP A 131 4.98 -6.77 6.62
N THR A 132 4.73 -7.88 5.91
CA THR A 132 3.92 -8.99 6.45
C THR A 132 4.59 -9.63 7.66
N VAL A 133 5.89 -9.88 7.57
CA VAL A 133 6.68 -10.52 8.62
C VAL A 133 6.79 -9.62 9.83
N LEU A 134 7.15 -8.35 9.62
CA LEU A 134 7.21 -7.35 10.69
C LEU A 134 5.85 -7.13 11.33
N GLY A 135 4.77 -7.05 10.53
CA GLY A 135 3.41 -6.89 11.03
C GLY A 135 2.99 -8.03 11.96
N LYS A 136 3.31 -9.28 11.61
CA LYS A 136 3.08 -10.44 12.48
C LYS A 136 3.91 -10.36 13.77
N ALA A 137 5.20 -10.06 13.66
CA ALA A 137 6.09 -9.95 14.82
C ALA A 137 5.66 -8.81 15.79
N GLU A 138 5.25 -7.66 15.26
CA GLU A 138 4.71 -6.55 16.03
C GLU A 138 3.38 -6.90 16.70
N MET A 139 2.47 -7.58 15.99
CA MET A 139 1.20 -8.02 16.54
C MET A 139 1.41 -9.01 17.68
N GLN A 140 2.31 -9.97 17.54
CA GLN A 140 2.67 -10.89 18.63
C GLN A 140 3.25 -10.16 19.84
N LYS A 141 4.11 -9.16 19.61
CA LYS A 141 4.64 -8.30 20.69
C LYS A 141 3.52 -7.55 21.40
N ALA A 142 2.56 -7.00 20.65
CA ALA A 142 1.40 -6.30 21.19
C ALA A 142 0.48 -7.23 21.99
N LEU A 143 0.20 -8.43 21.48
CA LEU A 143 -0.59 -9.44 22.19
C LEU A 143 0.05 -9.84 23.53
N LYS A 144 1.38 -10.03 23.55
CA LYS A 144 2.13 -10.31 24.78
C LYS A 144 2.04 -9.15 25.77
N ALA A 145 2.17 -7.91 25.30
CA ALA A 145 2.03 -6.73 26.15
C ALA A 145 0.61 -6.60 26.74
N MET A 146 -0.42 -6.87 25.92
CA MET A 146 -1.82 -6.88 26.36
C MET A 146 -2.07 -7.94 27.45
N GLY A 147 -1.54 -9.16 27.26
CA GLY A 147 -1.60 -10.21 28.27
C GLY A 147 -0.94 -9.79 29.58
N ALA A 148 0.27 -9.24 29.52
CA ALA A 148 0.99 -8.75 30.69
C ALA A 148 0.21 -7.63 31.42
N GLN A 149 -0.41 -6.70 30.69
CA GLN A 149 -1.24 -5.66 31.27
C GLN A 149 -2.50 -6.22 31.95
N ALA A 150 -3.16 -7.20 31.34
CA ALA A 150 -4.32 -7.85 31.94
C ALA A 150 -3.95 -8.59 33.23
N GLN A 151 -2.79 -9.25 33.27
CA GLN A 151 -2.28 -9.89 34.48
C GLN A 151 -1.93 -8.89 35.59
N ALA A 152 -1.45 -7.69 35.23
CA ALA A 152 -1.12 -6.62 36.17
C ALA A 152 -2.34 -5.79 36.64
N SER A 153 -3.53 -6.05 36.10
CA SER A 153 -4.76 -5.30 36.40
C SER A 153 -5.61 -5.95 37.49
N ASP A 154 -6.51 -5.16 38.10
CA ASP A 154 -7.46 -5.59 39.13
C ASP A 154 -8.65 -6.40 38.58
N LEU A 155 -8.53 -6.95 37.36
CA LEU A 155 -9.58 -7.76 36.76
C LEU A 155 -9.87 -9.02 37.62
N PRO A 156 -11.15 -9.44 37.74
CA PRO A 156 -11.47 -10.72 38.34
C PRO A 156 -10.73 -11.89 37.64
N PRO A 157 -10.43 -12.99 38.36
CA PRO A 157 -9.70 -14.13 37.80
C PRO A 157 -10.29 -14.67 36.49
N GLU A 158 -11.61 -14.74 36.40
CA GLU A 158 -12.32 -15.23 35.19
C GLU A 158 -12.07 -14.33 33.98
N GLN A 159 -12.04 -13.01 34.17
CA GLN A 159 -11.78 -12.07 33.08
C GLN A 159 -10.30 -12.12 32.64
N ARG A 160 -9.36 -12.29 33.58
CA ARG A 160 -7.94 -12.52 33.23
C ARG A 160 -7.77 -13.79 32.41
N GLN A 161 -8.47 -14.86 32.75
CA GLN A 161 -8.44 -16.11 31.99
C GLN A 161 -9.01 -15.91 30.58
N GLN A 162 -10.15 -15.23 30.44
CA GLN A 162 -10.72 -14.92 29.12
C GLN A 162 -9.76 -14.11 28.23
N VAL A 163 -9.06 -13.13 28.80
CA VAL A 163 -8.04 -12.36 28.06
C VAL A 163 -6.88 -13.24 27.64
N GLU A 164 -6.41 -14.12 28.52
CA GLU A 164 -5.31 -15.05 28.22
C GLU A 164 -5.69 -16.07 27.15
N ASP A 165 -6.90 -16.64 27.22
CA ASP A 165 -7.42 -17.58 26.22
C ASP A 165 -7.55 -16.89 24.85
N GLY A 166 -8.15 -15.70 24.81
CA GLY A 166 -8.26 -14.91 23.59
C GLY A 166 -6.90 -14.49 23.02
N ARG A 167 -5.92 -14.17 23.88
CA ARG A 167 -4.54 -13.90 23.48
C ARG A 167 -3.90 -15.13 22.86
N ALA A 168 -4.04 -16.30 23.47
CA ALA A 168 -3.47 -17.55 22.98
C ALA A 168 -4.08 -17.97 21.64
N GLU A 169 -5.40 -17.82 21.47
CA GLU A 169 -6.09 -18.07 20.20
C GLU A 169 -5.58 -17.14 19.09
N MET A 170 -5.46 -15.84 19.37
CA MET A 170 -4.92 -14.89 18.40
C MET A 170 -3.45 -15.17 18.06
N ASP A 171 -2.62 -15.47 19.06
CA ASP A 171 -1.20 -15.81 18.86
C ASP A 171 -1.03 -17.06 18.00
N ALA A 172 -1.86 -18.09 18.24
CA ALA A 172 -1.91 -19.29 17.42
C ALA A 172 -2.35 -18.99 15.98
N SER A 173 -3.32 -18.09 15.78
CA SER A 173 -3.82 -17.70 14.45
C SER A 173 -2.78 -16.93 13.62
N LEU A 174 -1.91 -16.15 14.25
CA LEU A 174 -0.86 -15.37 13.58
C LEU A 174 0.26 -16.28 13.04
N GLY A 175 0.53 -17.37 13.76
CA GLY A 175 1.63 -18.29 13.50
C GLY A 175 3.01 -17.68 13.76
N ASP A 176 4.07 -18.46 13.60
CA ASP A 176 5.43 -17.94 13.71
C ASP A 176 5.75 -17.02 12.51
N PRO A 177 6.08 -15.72 12.71
CA PRO A 177 6.44 -14.81 11.61
C PRO A 177 7.63 -15.30 10.79
N TRP A 178 8.46 -16.19 11.34
CA TRP A 178 9.66 -16.73 10.68
C TRP A 178 9.41 -18.07 9.98
N GLN A 179 8.19 -18.61 10.06
CA GLN A 179 7.88 -19.93 9.54
C GLN A 179 8.10 -20.00 8.02
N GLY A 180 8.80 -21.04 7.57
CA GLY A 180 9.08 -21.28 6.16
C GLY A 180 10.23 -20.44 5.59
N MET A 181 10.88 -19.60 6.39
CA MET A 181 12.09 -18.89 5.98
C MET A 181 13.33 -19.77 6.12
N ALA A 182 14.31 -19.52 5.25
CA ALA A 182 15.66 -20.02 5.46
C ALA A 182 16.23 -19.46 6.78
N ALA A 183 17.06 -20.25 7.46
CA ALA A 183 17.55 -19.93 8.80
C ALA A 183 18.41 -18.65 8.84
N ASP A 184 19.19 -18.41 7.80
CA ASP A 184 19.98 -17.20 7.60
C ASP A 184 19.10 -15.96 7.43
N LEU A 185 18.04 -16.05 6.62
CA LEU A 185 17.06 -14.98 6.45
C LEU A 185 16.31 -14.68 7.73
N ALA A 186 15.82 -15.70 8.44
CA ALA A 186 15.17 -15.54 9.74
C ALA A 186 16.11 -14.89 10.77
N GLY A 187 17.38 -15.31 10.80
CA GLY A 187 18.42 -14.71 11.64
C GLY A 187 18.68 -13.24 11.31
N ALA A 188 18.76 -12.91 10.02
CA ALA A 188 18.95 -11.54 9.55
C ALA A 188 17.76 -10.63 9.91
N PHE A 189 16.52 -11.10 9.71
CA PHE A 189 15.33 -10.38 10.15
C PHE A 189 15.33 -10.11 11.65
N LYS A 190 15.57 -11.12 12.48
CA LYS A 190 15.59 -10.95 13.95
C LYS A 190 16.64 -9.93 14.39
N THR A 191 17.81 -9.96 13.75
CA THR A 191 18.91 -9.02 14.02
C THR A 191 18.53 -7.58 13.66
N ARG A 192 17.75 -7.39 12.60
CA ARG A 192 17.40 -6.06 12.06
C ARG A 192 15.96 -5.63 12.35
N GLN A 193 15.23 -6.39 13.16
CA GLN A 193 13.79 -6.23 13.32
C GLN A 193 13.41 -4.80 13.72
N ASP A 194 14.12 -4.23 14.70
CA ASP A 194 13.84 -2.88 15.20
C ASP A 194 14.15 -1.79 14.16
N GLU A 195 15.25 -1.93 13.41
CA GLU A 195 15.63 -1.00 12.32
C GLU A 195 14.55 -0.99 11.24
N LEU A 196 14.15 -2.16 10.75
CA LEU A 196 13.17 -2.29 9.67
C LEU A 196 11.77 -1.83 10.14
N ALA A 197 11.37 -2.19 11.37
CA ALA A 197 10.13 -1.71 11.97
C ALA A 197 10.12 -0.18 12.13
N GLN A 198 11.25 0.43 12.50
CA GLN A 198 11.37 1.88 12.60
C GLN A 198 11.18 2.56 11.23
N LEU A 199 11.76 2.02 10.16
CA LEU A 199 11.57 2.55 8.80
C LEU A 199 10.09 2.48 8.39
N ARG A 200 9.43 1.33 8.62
CA ARG A 200 8.00 1.16 8.37
C ARG A 200 7.17 2.17 9.15
N ALA A 201 7.44 2.34 10.44
CA ALA A 201 6.75 3.30 11.30
C ALA A 201 6.95 4.75 10.82
N GLN A 202 8.16 5.12 10.38
CA GLN A 202 8.44 6.45 9.83
C GLN A 202 7.68 6.72 8.53
N ALA A 203 7.60 5.75 7.63
CA ALA A 203 6.84 5.89 6.39
C ALA A 203 5.34 6.03 6.65
N ILE A 204 4.80 5.27 7.62
CA ILE A 204 3.41 5.40 8.08
C ILE A 204 3.18 6.79 8.70
N ALA A 205 4.07 7.22 9.60
CA ALA A 205 3.97 8.53 10.25
C ALA A 205 4.04 9.69 9.25
N ALA A 206 4.90 9.62 8.23
CA ALA A 206 4.98 10.62 7.17
C ALA A 206 3.64 10.76 6.43
N ARG A 207 2.97 9.63 6.11
CA ARG A 207 1.64 9.63 5.49
C ARG A 207 0.57 10.25 6.41
N PHE A 208 0.55 9.85 7.68
CA PHE A 208 -0.43 10.37 8.64
C PHE A 208 -0.25 11.86 8.96
N ASN A 209 0.98 12.33 9.09
CA ASN A 209 1.26 13.72 9.45
C ASN A 209 0.80 14.69 8.36
N ALA A 210 0.94 14.32 7.09
CA ALA A 210 0.45 15.16 6.02
C ALA A 210 -1.09 15.19 5.92
N ALA A 211 -1.77 14.11 6.30
CA ALA A 211 -3.22 14.07 6.30
C ALA A 211 -3.86 14.98 7.37
N ARG A 212 -3.14 15.33 8.44
CA ARG A 212 -3.61 16.16 9.55
C ARG A 212 -3.46 17.66 9.30
#